data_AF-A0A660UJ74-F1
#
_entry.id   AF-A0A660UJ74-F1
#
_cell.length_a   1.000
_cell.length_b   1.000
_cell.length_c   1.000
_cell.angle_alpha   90.00
_cell.angle_beta   90.00
_cell.angle_gamma   90.00
#
_symmetry.space_group_name_H-M   'P 1'
#
loop_
_entity.id
_entity.type
_entity.pdbx_description
1 polymer ?
#
loop_
_entity_poly.entity_id
_entity_poly.type
_entity_poly.pdbx_seq_one_letter_code
_entity_poly.pdbx_strand_id
1 'polypeptide(L)'
;MNGTFGFSGYSPGVIASTGGHDAARAKRAAEAAGQKVKVLEANLAKALMICQTLWELLRDEHGWSEDTLHKKLYEVDMRDGTLDGKNQRKAVECPDCGHTVSPRHPACIYCGRVIDMSVFNLE
;
A
#
# COMPACT_ATOMS: atom_id res chain seq x y z
N MET A 1 69.13 -36.26 14.50
CA MET A 1 67.86 -35.56 14.77
C MET A 1 67.09 -35.48 13.46
N ASN A 2 66.15 -36.40 13.24
CA ASN A 2 65.35 -36.48 12.02
C ASN A 2 64.15 -35.54 12.16
N GLY A 3 64.07 -34.51 11.30
CA GLY A 3 62.93 -33.59 11.22
C GLY A 3 61.88 -34.10 10.24
N THR A 4 60.76 -34.57 10.76
CA THR A 4 59.57 -34.97 10.00
C THR A 4 58.78 -33.70 9.64
N PHE A 5 58.84 -33.26 8.39
CA PHE A 5 57.94 -32.24 7.86
C PHE A 5 56.61 -32.90 7.48
N GLY A 6 55.57 -32.69 8.29
CA GLY A 6 54.21 -33.11 8.00
C GLY A 6 53.53 -32.13 7.04
N PHE A 7 53.39 -32.53 5.78
CA PHE A 7 52.50 -31.86 4.82
C PHE A 7 51.10 -32.48 4.98
N SER A 8 50.14 -31.73 5.53
CA SER A 8 48.75 -32.14 5.57
C SER A 8 47.84 -30.98 5.17
N GLY A 9 47.36 -31.08 3.92
CA GLY A 9 46.01 -30.68 3.50
C GLY A 9 45.64 -29.20 3.53
N TYR A 10 46.04 -28.45 2.50
CA TYR A 10 45.28 -27.27 2.07
C TYR A 10 44.14 -27.73 1.15
N SER A 11 42.92 -27.86 1.67
CA SER A 11 41.72 -28.07 0.83
C SER A 11 41.43 -26.80 0.03
N PRO A 12 41.43 -26.83 -1.31
CA PRO A 12 41.01 -25.68 -2.10
C PRO A 12 39.54 -25.39 -1.83
N GLY A 13 39.25 -24.13 -1.49
CA GLY A 13 37.92 -23.66 -1.16
C GLY A 13 36.90 -23.94 -2.26
N VAL A 14 35.72 -24.38 -1.83
CA VAL A 14 34.52 -24.47 -2.67
C VAL A 14 33.98 -23.05 -2.83
N ILE A 15 34.49 -22.32 -3.83
CA ILE A 15 33.94 -21.03 -4.27
C ILE A 15 33.15 -21.26 -5.57
N ALA A 16 31.95 -21.80 -5.44
CA ALA A 16 30.93 -21.88 -6.50
C ALA A 16 29.59 -22.27 -5.86
N SER A 17 28.62 -21.38 -5.63
CA SER A 17 27.62 -21.01 -6.66
C SER A 17 26.52 -20.08 -6.10
N THR A 18 26.85 -19.12 -5.23
CA THR A 18 25.84 -18.28 -4.54
C THR A 18 24.97 -17.45 -5.50
N GLY A 19 25.51 -16.95 -6.62
CA GLY A 19 24.76 -16.10 -7.56
C GLY A 19 23.55 -16.77 -8.24
N GLY A 20 23.60 -18.09 -8.49
CA GLY A 20 22.48 -18.82 -9.08
C GLY A 20 21.35 -19.06 -8.09
N HIS A 21 21.71 -19.31 -6.82
CA HIS A 21 20.75 -19.48 -5.73
C HIS A 21 20.08 -18.15 -5.35
N ASP A 22 20.82 -17.05 -5.35
CA ASP A 22 20.29 -15.72 -5.06
C ASP A 22 19.35 -15.23 -6.16
N ALA A 23 19.69 -15.41 -7.43
CA ALA A 23 18.82 -15.06 -8.56
C ALA A 23 17.52 -15.89 -8.56
N ALA A 24 17.61 -17.19 -8.29
CA ALA A 24 16.43 -18.05 -8.18
C ALA A 24 15.53 -17.67 -7.00
N ARG A 25 16.12 -17.28 -5.87
CA ARG A 25 15.38 -16.80 -4.70
C ARG A 25 14.70 -15.47 -4.96
N ALA A 26 15.38 -14.52 -5.61
CA ALA A 26 14.82 -13.23 -5.99
C ALA A 26 13.63 -13.40 -6.95
N LYS A 27 13.75 -14.27 -7.95
CA LYS A 27 12.64 -14.59 -8.88
C LYS A 27 11.41 -15.13 -8.15
N ARG A 28 11.58 -16.11 -7.26
CA ARG A 28 10.48 -16.67 -6.46
C ARG A 28 9.83 -15.63 -5.54
N ALA A 29 10.62 -14.73 -4.96
CA ALA A 29 10.11 -13.64 -4.12
C ALA A 29 9.26 -12.65 -4.95
N ALA A 30 9.72 -12.30 -6.14
CA ALA A 30 8.99 -11.42 -7.06
C ALA A 30 7.67 -12.05 -7.52
N GLU A 31 7.68 -13.33 -7.89
CA GLU A 31 6.47 -14.08 -8.26
C GLU A 31 5.47 -14.15 -7.08
N ALA A 32 5.96 -14.42 -5.87
CA ALA A 32 5.13 -14.43 -4.66
C ALA A 32 4.54 -13.05 -4.34
N ALA A 33 5.31 -11.97 -4.52
CA ALA A 33 4.82 -10.61 -4.36
C ALA A 33 3.74 -10.28 -5.39
N GLY A 34 3.96 -10.61 -6.67
CA GLY A 34 2.97 -10.43 -7.73
C GLY A 34 1.67 -11.19 -7.46
N GLN A 35 1.77 -12.41 -6.91
CA GLN A 35 0.59 -13.17 -6.51
C GLN A 35 -0.15 -12.52 -5.34
N LYS A 36 0.57 -11.98 -4.35
CA LYS A 36 -0.04 -11.24 -3.24
C LYS A 36 -0.77 -10.00 -3.73
N VAL A 37 -0.19 -9.25 -4.66
CA VAL A 37 -0.83 -8.06 -5.25
C VAL A 37 -2.14 -8.44 -5.92
N LYS A 38 -2.17 -9.49 -6.76
CA LYS A 38 -3.40 -9.98 -7.39
C LYS A 38 -4.49 -10.36 -6.39
N VAL A 39 -4.10 -11.00 -5.28
CA VAL A 39 -5.04 -11.36 -4.21
C VAL A 39 -5.57 -10.12 -3.51
N LEU A 40 -4.72 -9.12 -3.26
CA LEU A 40 -5.12 -7.84 -2.67
C LEU A 40 -6.07 -7.07 -3.60
N GLU A 41 -5.78 -7.01 -4.90
CA GLU A 41 -6.66 -6.40 -5.92
C GLU A 41 -8.03 -7.08 -5.94
N ALA A 42 -8.07 -8.41 -5.93
CA ALA A 42 -9.32 -9.17 -5.89
C ALA A 42 -10.12 -8.93 -4.59
N ASN A 43 -9.43 -8.86 -3.45
CA ASN A 43 -10.08 -8.57 -2.17
C ASN A 43 -10.58 -7.13 -2.11
N LEU A 44 -9.84 -6.17 -2.68
CA LEU A 44 -10.25 -4.78 -2.78
C LEU A 44 -11.49 -4.65 -3.67
N ALA A 45 -11.52 -5.30 -4.83
CA ALA A 45 -12.69 -5.31 -5.70
C ALA A 45 -13.93 -5.87 -4.99
N LYS A 46 -13.77 -6.95 -4.22
CA LYS A 46 -14.85 -7.51 -3.39
C LYS A 46 -15.32 -6.52 -2.31
N ALA A 47 -14.38 -5.87 -1.62
CA ALA A 47 -14.71 -4.88 -0.60
C ALA A 47 -15.47 -3.69 -1.18
N LEU A 48 -15.05 -3.17 -2.34
CA LEU A 48 -15.74 -2.09 -3.04
C LEU A 48 -17.16 -2.51 -3.47
N MET A 49 -17.33 -3.73 -3.96
CA MET A 49 -18.67 -4.26 -4.29
C MET A 49 -19.57 -4.31 -3.05
N ILE A 50 -19.06 -4.78 -1.91
CA ILE A 50 -19.81 -4.79 -0.65
C ILE A 50 -20.16 -3.38 -0.20
N CYS A 51 -19.22 -2.43 -0.24
CA CYS A 51 -19.46 -1.03 0.11
C CYS A 51 -20.55 -0.41 -0.77
N GLN A 52 -20.54 -0.69 -2.08
CA GLN A 52 -21.58 -0.24 -3.02
C GLN A 52 -22.94 -0.82 -2.63
N THR A 53 -23.04 -2.13 -2.39
CA THR A 53 -24.29 -2.77 -1.98
C THR A 53 -24.80 -2.24 -0.64
N LEU A 54 -23.92 -1.98 0.33
CA LEU A 54 -24.29 -1.35 1.59
C LEU A 54 -24.83 0.06 1.39
N TRP A 55 -24.21 0.85 0.51
CA TRP A 55 -24.69 2.19 0.19
C TRP A 55 -26.07 2.16 -0.48
N GLU A 56 -26.27 1.28 -1.46
CA GLU A 56 -27.57 1.11 -2.13
C GLU A 56 -28.66 0.72 -1.14
N LEU A 57 -28.40 -0.22 -0.23
CA LEU A 57 -29.34 -0.61 0.82
C LEU A 57 -29.70 0.57 1.74
N LEU A 58 -28.70 1.34 2.19
CA LEU A 58 -28.94 2.51 3.05
C LEU A 58 -29.73 3.60 2.32
N ARG A 59 -29.41 3.86 1.05
CA ARG A 59 -30.11 4.85 0.22
C ARG A 59 -31.55 4.41 -0.02
N ASP A 60 -31.78 3.17 -0.39
CA ASP A 60 -33.09 2.68 -0.82
C ASP A 60 -34.04 2.45 0.38
N GLU A 61 -33.53 1.98 1.53
CA GLU A 61 -34.35 1.74 2.74
C GLU A 61 -34.52 2.99 3.61
N HIS A 62 -33.51 3.87 3.69
CA HIS A 62 -33.55 5.05 4.56
C HIS A 62 -33.66 6.39 3.83
N GLY A 63 -33.66 6.39 2.50
CA GLY A 63 -33.78 7.62 1.69
C GLY A 63 -32.60 8.57 1.86
N TRP A 64 -31.43 8.07 2.26
CA TRP A 64 -30.26 8.91 2.48
C TRP A 64 -29.75 9.48 1.16
N SER A 65 -29.43 10.78 1.18
CA SER A 65 -28.82 11.47 0.05
C SER A 65 -27.30 11.32 0.07
N GLU A 66 -26.68 11.45 -1.11
CA GLU A 66 -25.22 11.56 -1.27
C GLU A 66 -24.62 12.65 -0.35
N ASP A 67 -25.31 13.79 -0.18
CA ASP A 67 -24.88 14.85 0.75
C ASP A 67 -24.76 14.37 2.21
N THR A 68 -25.64 13.46 2.62
CA THR A 68 -25.62 12.89 3.98
C THR A 68 -24.43 11.95 4.14
N LEU A 69 -24.14 11.14 3.13
CA LEU A 69 -22.95 10.29 3.08
C LEU A 69 -21.66 11.12 3.15
N HIS A 70 -21.57 12.18 2.33
CA HIS A 70 -20.40 13.06 2.31
C HIS A 70 -20.15 13.76 3.65
N LYS A 71 -21.19 14.26 4.29
CA LYS A 71 -21.10 14.83 5.65
C LYS A 71 -20.60 13.80 6.65
N LYS A 72 -21.12 12.56 6.58
CA LYS A 72 -20.72 11.49 7.49
C LYS A 72 -19.28 11.06 7.26
N LEU A 73 -18.83 11.01 6.01
CA LEU A 73 -17.44 10.71 5.66
C LEU A 73 -16.48 11.75 6.25
N TYR A 74 -16.83 13.04 6.14
CA TYR A 74 -16.06 14.13 6.75
C TYR A 74 -16.01 14.02 8.28
N GLU A 75 -17.13 13.73 8.94
CA GLU A 75 -17.17 13.50 10.38
C GLU A 75 -16.26 12.35 10.81
N VAL A 76 -16.23 11.25 10.04
CA VAL A 76 -15.40 10.08 10.35
C VAL A 76 -13.91 10.39 10.16
N ASP A 77 -13.52 11.06 9.07
CA ASP A 77 -12.12 11.49 8.83
C ASP A 77 -11.63 12.42 9.96
N MET A 78 -12.46 13.38 10.36
CA MET A 78 -12.16 14.29 11.46
C MET A 78 -12.02 13.58 12.81
N ARG A 79 -12.78 12.51 13.05
CA ARG A 79 -12.66 11.69 14.27
C ARG A 79 -11.39 10.86 14.29
N ASP A 80 -10.95 10.35 13.14
CA ASP A 80 -9.69 9.60 13.02
C ASP A 80 -8.47 10.52 13.19
N GLY A 81 -8.63 11.82 12.92
CA GLY A 81 -7.63 12.86 13.12
C GLY A 81 -7.25 13.17 14.58
N THR A 82 -7.87 12.55 15.59
CA THR A 82 -7.69 12.89 17.02
C THR A 82 -6.39 12.36 17.65
N LEU A 83 -5.43 11.79 16.91
CA LEU A 83 -4.23 11.17 17.53
C LEU A 83 -2.87 11.38 16.86
N ASP A 84 -2.68 12.40 16.02
CA ASP A 84 -1.31 12.94 15.86
C ASP A 84 -1.34 14.37 15.32
N GLY A 85 -0.91 15.32 16.15
CA GLY A 85 -0.87 16.77 15.91
C GLY A 85 0.16 17.22 14.87
N LYS A 86 0.38 16.45 13.80
CA LYS A 86 1.45 16.65 12.81
C LYS A 86 0.99 16.92 11.37
N ASN A 87 -0.26 17.31 11.12
CA ASN A 87 -0.69 17.63 9.77
C ASN A 87 -0.97 19.11 9.58
N GLN A 88 0.10 19.90 9.43
CA GLN A 88 0.05 21.34 9.13
C GLN A 88 -0.02 21.67 7.63
N ARG A 89 -0.23 20.68 6.75
CA ARG A 89 -0.47 20.99 5.33
C ARG A 89 -1.89 21.57 5.20
N LYS A 90 -2.06 22.59 4.35
CA LYS A 90 -3.38 23.19 4.08
C LYS A 90 -4.24 22.18 3.31
N ALA A 91 -5.52 22.08 3.65
CA ALA A 91 -6.47 21.31 2.87
C ALA A 91 -6.56 21.86 1.45
N VAL A 92 -6.64 20.96 0.47
CA VAL A 92 -6.57 21.28 -0.95
C VAL A 92 -7.91 20.94 -1.59
N GLU A 93 -8.41 21.79 -2.48
CA GLU A 93 -9.61 21.46 -3.25
C GLU A 93 -9.28 20.47 -4.37
N CYS A 94 -10.12 19.44 -4.51
CA CYS A 94 -10.01 18.50 -5.60
C CYS A 94 -10.32 19.22 -6.93
N PRO A 95 -9.43 19.17 -7.94
CA PRO A 95 -9.66 19.84 -9.22
C PRO A 95 -10.78 19.21 -10.07
N ASP A 96 -11.31 18.06 -9.67
CA ASP A 96 -12.30 17.30 -10.44
C ASP A 96 -13.70 17.39 -9.84
N CYS A 97 -13.81 17.12 -8.54
CA CYS A 97 -15.10 17.12 -7.84
C CYS A 97 -15.29 18.35 -6.93
N GLY A 98 -14.32 19.24 -6.83
CA GLY A 98 -14.41 20.48 -6.04
C GLY A 98 -14.43 20.31 -4.52
N HIS A 99 -14.46 19.07 -4.01
CA HIS A 99 -14.44 18.82 -2.56
C HIS A 99 -13.08 19.13 -1.95
N THR A 100 -13.10 19.74 -0.77
CA THR A 100 -11.89 19.95 0.05
C THR A 100 -11.38 18.61 0.58
N VAL A 101 -10.11 18.31 0.29
CA VAL A 101 -9.46 17.07 0.69
C VAL A 101 -8.33 17.36 1.67
N SER A 102 -8.25 16.54 2.71
CA SER A 102 -7.16 16.57 3.68
C SER A 102 -5.84 16.18 2.98
N PRO A 103 -4.73 16.88 3.24
CA PRO A 103 -3.45 16.63 2.59
C PRO A 103 -2.76 15.33 3.07
N ARG A 104 -3.40 14.57 3.97
CA ARG A 104 -3.01 13.20 4.32
C ARG A 104 -3.33 12.22 3.19
N HIS A 105 -4.32 12.51 2.36
CA HIS A 105 -4.79 11.60 1.33
C HIS A 105 -4.15 11.96 -0.01
N PRO A 106 -3.36 11.05 -0.62
CA PRO A 106 -2.73 11.31 -1.92
C PRO A 106 -3.75 11.39 -3.07
N ALA A 107 -4.92 10.78 -2.87
CA ALA A 107 -6.06 10.84 -3.77
C ALA A 107 -7.30 11.38 -3.05
N CYS A 108 -8.20 11.96 -3.84
CA CYS A 108 -9.49 12.43 -3.39
C CYS A 108 -10.28 11.27 -2.80
N ILE A 109 -10.69 11.38 -1.55
CA ILE A 109 -11.55 10.37 -0.89
C ILE A 109 -12.96 10.32 -1.52
N TYR A 110 -13.36 11.35 -2.25
CA TYR A 110 -14.68 11.47 -2.86
C TYR A 110 -14.73 10.90 -4.28
N CYS A 111 -13.77 11.27 -5.15
CA CYS A 111 -13.77 10.85 -6.55
C CYS A 111 -12.59 9.96 -6.96
N GLY A 112 -11.64 9.70 -6.06
CA GLY A 112 -10.47 8.87 -6.33
C GLY A 112 -9.36 9.55 -7.15
N ARG A 113 -9.54 10.78 -7.62
CA ARG A 113 -8.49 11.51 -8.36
C ARG A 113 -7.27 11.78 -7.49
N VAL A 114 -6.07 11.52 -7.99
CA VAL A 114 -4.82 11.92 -7.33
C VAL A 114 -4.74 13.45 -7.24
N ILE A 115 -4.64 13.98 -6.01
CA ILE A 115 -4.59 15.42 -5.74
C ILE A 115 -3.16 15.85 -5.40
N ASP A 116 -2.38 14.97 -4.77
CA ASP A 116 -1.00 15.27 -4.36
C ASP A 116 -0.04 14.20 -4.89
N MET A 117 0.91 14.64 -5.72
CA MET A 117 2.08 13.87 -6.19
C MET A 117 3.28 14.01 -5.24
N SER A 118 3.18 14.74 -4.12
CA SER A 118 4.32 15.18 -3.30
C SER A 118 4.48 14.52 -1.93
N VAL A 119 3.89 13.34 -1.72
CA VAL A 119 4.31 12.45 -0.61
C VAL A 119 5.22 11.32 -1.12
N PHE A 120 5.13 10.94 -2.39
CA PHE A 120 6.04 9.98 -3.01
C PHE A 120 6.44 10.44 -4.42
N ASN A 121 7.62 11.07 -4.53
CA ASN A 121 8.50 10.72 -5.64
C ASN A 121 8.63 9.20 -5.62
N LEU A 122 8.09 8.51 -6.63
CA LEU A 122 8.46 7.15 -6.96
C LEU A 122 9.69 7.25 -7.87
N GLU A 123 10.88 7.27 -7.26
CA GLU A 123 12.10 6.76 -7.90
C GLU A 123 12.19 5.25 -7.70
#